data_AF-A0A162KD65-F1
#
_entry.id   AF-A0A162KD65-F1
#
_cell.length_a   1.000
_cell.length_b   1.000
_cell.length_c   1.000
_cell.angle_alpha   90.00
_cell.angle_beta   90.00
_cell.angle_gamma   90.00
#
_symmetry.space_group_name_H-M   'P 1'
#
loop_
_entity.id
_entity.type
_entity.pdbx_description
1 polymer ?
#
loop_
_entity_poly.entity_id
_entity_poly.type
_entity_poly.pdbx_seq_one_letter_code
_entity_poly.pdbx_strand_id
1 'polypeptide(L)'
;MVYTMKIYVDGGCRGNGQPGAVAAAAAAVKKRNGKYHCWTRSLPLYPTPTNQRAEITAIIMALEVALERYRDLDTNPYMDVTIYSDSRYAIGCMTKWIYKWSRNGWTNAAGFEVANRDLIEEASDLDDRLKEEGDVEYVGNKIAVFTLQSLGYDVAALNTVQFSNHTGYRQWTGTKVTAQEITDLYHGLRQSYLDDFDMMLSGYIPGAEAVVAVGNIARELKERNKAAPGKFFWVLDPVMGDNGKLYVAEDVVPAYKGLIGHADLILPNQFEAELLSAVKIVDLVSLSAAIQALHDKYRIPHVIITSVSFSPEQPPSHLSVIGSSMTSTGKARLFKISFPSIDCYFCGTGDMFGALLTARMREAVQSVPGLASCASWLSDDTVSAVELPLARAAEQVLASMHEVLTKTRDAMPSVIERTRARLKEDDRVSGKGEQQIKSKASELQLVQNLECLRSPGVQFKAQQL
;
A
#
# COMPACT_ATOMS: atom_id res chain seq x y z
N MET A 1 3.30 -34.98 2.88
CA MET A 1 1.96 -34.39 2.66
C MET A 1 2.00 -32.98 3.23
N VAL A 2 1.51 -31.96 2.52
CA VAL A 2 1.53 -30.57 3.01
C VAL A 2 0.20 -30.27 3.71
N TYR A 3 0.26 -29.72 4.91
CA TYR A 3 -0.90 -29.28 5.67
C TYR A 3 -0.95 -27.76 5.69
N THR A 4 -1.75 -27.18 4.80
CA THR A 4 -1.91 -25.74 4.72
C THR A 4 -2.88 -25.23 5.78
N MET A 5 -2.45 -24.23 6.55
CA MET A 5 -3.26 -23.57 7.57
C MET A 5 -3.25 -22.06 7.36
N LYS A 6 -4.44 -21.46 7.36
CA LYS A 6 -4.65 -20.02 7.24
C LYS A 6 -5.26 -19.49 8.54
N ILE A 7 -4.54 -18.60 9.21
CA ILE A 7 -4.92 -18.04 10.51
C ILE A 7 -5.04 -16.53 10.38
N TYR A 8 -6.16 -15.96 10.80
CA TYR A 8 -6.39 -14.52 10.82
C TYR A 8 -6.31 -14.04 12.26
N VAL A 9 -5.54 -12.99 12.51
CA VAL A 9 -5.30 -12.48 13.86
C VAL A 9 -5.55 -10.99 13.93
N ASP A 10 -6.05 -10.54 15.08
CA ASP A 10 -6.29 -9.14 15.41
C ASP A 10 -6.16 -8.93 16.93
N GLY A 11 -5.69 -7.76 17.33
CA GLY A 11 -5.45 -7.38 18.72
C GLY A 11 -5.87 -5.95 19.02
N GLY A 12 -6.84 -5.78 19.92
CA GLY A 12 -7.37 -4.48 20.30
C GLY A 12 -7.14 -4.14 21.77
N CYS A 13 -6.85 -2.87 22.06
CA CYS A 13 -6.75 -2.32 23.42
C CYS A 13 -7.61 -1.06 23.57
N ARG A 14 -8.50 -1.08 24.57
CA ARG A 14 -9.26 0.10 25.01
C ARG A 14 -8.46 0.84 26.09
N GLY A 15 -8.28 2.14 25.92
CA GLY A 15 -7.46 2.95 26.83
C GLY A 15 -5.95 2.73 26.66
N ASN A 16 -5.49 2.47 25.44
CA ASN A 16 -4.11 2.14 25.05
C ASN A 16 -3.00 2.78 25.91
N GLY A 17 -2.35 1.98 26.77
CA GLY A 17 -1.23 2.42 27.61
C GLY A 17 -1.58 3.27 28.84
N GLN A 18 -2.86 3.49 29.12
CA GLN A 18 -3.34 4.29 30.26
C GLN A 18 -3.74 3.41 31.45
N PRO A 19 -3.75 3.95 32.69
CA PRO A 19 -4.31 3.24 33.85
C PRO A 19 -5.75 2.80 33.60
N GLY A 20 -6.03 1.50 33.82
CA GLY A 20 -7.35 0.91 33.54
C GLY A 20 -7.55 0.43 32.10
N ALA A 21 -6.48 0.41 31.27
CA ALA A 21 -6.52 -0.18 29.94
C ALA A 21 -6.92 -1.66 29.98
N VAL A 22 -7.69 -2.10 28.98
CA VAL A 22 -8.10 -3.49 28.81
C VAL A 22 -7.87 -3.88 27.36
N ALA A 23 -7.21 -5.02 27.12
CA ALA A 23 -6.95 -5.49 25.77
C ALA A 23 -7.33 -6.95 25.58
N ALA A 24 -7.62 -7.31 24.34
CA ALA A 24 -7.89 -8.66 23.92
C ALA A 24 -7.23 -8.93 22.56
N ALA A 25 -6.87 -10.19 22.36
CA ALA A 25 -6.34 -10.72 21.12
C ALA A 25 -7.27 -11.83 20.62
N ALA A 26 -7.36 -11.99 19.31
CA ALA A 26 -8.12 -13.04 18.67
C ALA A 26 -7.32 -13.72 17.56
N ALA A 27 -7.53 -15.02 17.39
CA ALA A 27 -7.05 -15.80 16.26
C ALA A 27 -8.21 -16.61 15.69
N ALA A 28 -8.33 -16.68 14.37
CA ALA A 28 -9.40 -17.40 13.68
C ALA A 28 -8.85 -18.28 12.56
N VAL A 29 -9.22 -19.56 12.58
CA VAL A 29 -8.84 -20.54 11.54
C VAL A 29 -10.07 -20.97 10.76
N LYS A 30 -9.97 -20.92 9.43
CA LYS A 30 -11.05 -21.38 8.54
C LYS A 30 -11.00 -22.91 8.40
N LYS A 31 -12.06 -23.60 8.85
CA LYS A 31 -12.22 -25.05 8.67
C LYS A 31 -12.65 -25.40 7.25
N ARG A 32 -12.41 -26.65 6.82
CA ARG A 32 -12.81 -27.17 5.50
C ARG A 32 -14.31 -27.09 5.21
N ASN A 33 -15.15 -27.06 6.25
CA ASN A 33 -16.60 -26.90 6.13
C ASN A 33 -17.06 -25.44 5.99
N GLY A 34 -16.12 -24.50 5.79
CA GLY A 34 -16.39 -23.07 5.60
C GLY A 34 -16.62 -22.28 6.90
N LYS A 35 -16.72 -22.94 8.06
CA LYS A 35 -16.88 -22.26 9.35
C LYS A 35 -15.52 -21.82 9.91
N TYR A 36 -15.52 -20.73 10.67
CA TYR A 36 -14.36 -20.30 11.44
C TYR A 36 -14.37 -20.93 12.83
N HIS A 37 -13.20 -21.26 13.32
CA HIS A 37 -12.98 -21.52 14.73
C HIS A 37 -12.13 -20.39 15.29
N CYS A 38 -12.59 -19.78 16.36
CA CYS A 38 -11.99 -18.57 16.91
C CYS A 38 -11.51 -18.83 18.33
N TRP A 39 -10.34 -18.31 18.64
CA TRP A 39 -9.75 -18.27 19.95
C TRP A 39 -9.63 -16.80 20.35
N THR A 40 -9.87 -16.50 21.62
CA THR A 40 -9.74 -15.15 22.18
C THR A 40 -8.95 -15.20 23.48
N ARG A 41 -8.10 -14.20 23.72
CA ARG A 41 -7.31 -14.08 24.96
C ARG A 41 -7.38 -12.65 25.47
N SER A 42 -7.79 -12.47 26.72
CA SER A 42 -7.64 -11.17 27.40
C SER A 42 -6.20 -11.01 27.86
N LEU A 43 -5.65 -9.80 27.69
CA LEU A 43 -4.30 -9.49 28.14
C LEU A 43 -4.29 -9.16 29.64
N PRO A 44 -3.20 -9.49 30.36
CA PRO A 44 -3.06 -9.16 31.77
C PRO A 44 -3.01 -7.63 31.99
N LEU A 45 -3.48 -7.16 33.15
CA LEU A 45 -3.48 -5.73 33.50
C LEU A 45 -2.07 -5.16 33.74
N TYR A 46 -1.07 -6.01 33.96
CA TYR A 46 0.33 -5.62 34.12
C TYR A 46 1.26 -6.51 33.27
N PRO A 47 2.21 -5.93 32.51
CA PRO A 47 2.37 -4.49 32.25
C PRO A 47 1.15 -3.91 31.52
N THR A 48 0.94 -2.60 31.61
CA THR A 48 -0.28 -1.94 31.10
C THR A 48 -0.56 -2.35 29.65
N PRO A 49 -1.77 -2.88 29.36
CA PRO A 49 -2.13 -3.26 28.01
C PRO A 49 -1.99 -2.13 27.00
N THR A 50 -1.50 -2.47 25.81
CA THR A 50 -1.43 -1.56 24.65
C THR A 50 -1.93 -2.28 23.40
N ASN A 51 -2.28 -1.53 22.36
CA ASN A 51 -2.61 -2.12 21.05
C ASN A 51 -1.45 -3.00 20.56
N GLN A 52 -0.21 -2.50 20.67
CA GLN A 52 0.99 -3.25 20.27
C GLN A 52 1.14 -4.60 21.00
N ARG A 53 0.83 -4.65 22.30
CA ARG A 53 0.83 -5.92 23.06
C ARG A 53 -0.29 -6.85 22.60
N ALA A 54 -1.49 -6.31 22.36
CA ALA A 54 -2.64 -7.09 21.91
C ALA A 54 -2.35 -7.77 20.57
N GLU A 55 -1.73 -7.04 19.66
CA GLU A 55 -1.40 -7.51 18.31
C GLU A 55 -0.32 -8.59 18.29
N ILE A 56 0.75 -8.44 19.09
CA ILE A 56 1.75 -9.52 19.23
C ILE A 56 1.11 -10.75 19.90
N THR A 57 0.25 -10.54 20.90
CA THR A 57 -0.47 -11.63 21.56
C THR A 57 -1.36 -12.40 20.58
N ALA A 58 -1.96 -11.70 19.61
CA ALA A 58 -2.76 -12.34 18.56
C ALA A 58 -1.90 -13.24 17.65
N ILE A 59 -0.68 -12.81 17.31
CA ILE A 59 0.30 -13.66 16.59
C ILE A 59 0.70 -14.87 17.43
N ILE A 60 1.04 -14.68 18.72
CA ILE A 60 1.39 -15.77 19.65
C ILE A 60 0.28 -16.82 19.64
N MET A 61 -0.98 -16.39 19.78
CA MET A 61 -2.13 -17.29 19.73
C MET A 61 -2.22 -18.07 18.43
N ALA A 62 -1.96 -17.44 17.28
CA ALA A 62 -1.96 -18.14 16.00
C ALA A 62 -0.87 -19.21 15.92
N LEU A 63 0.33 -18.89 16.39
CA LEU A 63 1.46 -19.83 16.41
C LEU A 63 1.18 -21.03 17.33
N GLU A 64 0.61 -20.78 18.51
CA GLU A 64 0.17 -21.83 19.44
C GLU A 64 -0.90 -22.73 18.81
N VAL A 65 -1.92 -22.14 18.17
CA VAL A 65 -2.98 -22.88 17.48
C VAL A 65 -2.41 -23.74 16.35
N ALA A 66 -1.43 -23.23 15.60
CA ALA A 66 -0.77 -24.00 14.55
C ALA A 66 0.01 -25.20 15.11
N LEU A 67 0.79 -24.98 16.18
CA LEU A 67 1.57 -26.02 16.85
C LEU A 67 0.69 -27.08 17.53
N GLU A 68 -0.39 -26.65 18.19
CA GLU A 68 -1.38 -27.57 18.76
C GLU A 68 -2.00 -28.42 17.66
N ARG A 69 -2.36 -27.79 16.53
CA ARG A 69 -2.90 -28.54 15.41
C ARG A 69 -1.90 -29.52 14.81
N TYR A 70 -0.62 -29.16 14.73
CA TYR A 70 0.42 -30.07 14.26
C TYR A 70 0.49 -31.34 15.12
N ARG A 71 0.42 -31.20 16.45
CA ARG A 71 0.45 -32.33 17.39
C ARG A 71 -0.74 -33.28 17.25
N ASP A 72 -1.89 -32.78 16.81
CA ASP A 72 -3.09 -33.59 16.56
C ASP A 72 -3.03 -34.37 15.23
N LEU A 73 -2.01 -34.16 14.39
CA LEU A 73 -1.88 -34.80 13.08
C LEU A 73 -0.97 -36.03 13.16
N ASP A 74 -1.56 -37.23 13.01
CA ASP A 74 -0.84 -38.52 13.10
C ASP A 74 0.25 -38.76 12.04
N THR A 75 0.35 -37.90 11.02
CA THR A 75 1.18 -38.14 9.82
C THR A 75 2.40 -37.23 9.70
N ASN A 76 2.73 -36.43 10.71
CA ASN A 76 3.79 -35.39 10.69
C ASN A 76 3.89 -34.68 9.32
N PRO A 77 2.81 -34.05 8.84
CA PRO A 77 2.82 -33.39 7.56
C PRO A 77 3.70 -32.14 7.60
N TYR A 78 4.26 -31.76 6.45
CA TYR A 78 4.94 -30.47 6.31
C TYR A 78 3.91 -29.35 6.51
N MET A 79 4.13 -28.49 7.50
CA MET A 79 3.21 -27.40 7.82
C MET A 79 3.42 -26.23 6.84
N ASP A 80 2.33 -25.69 6.31
CA ASP A 80 2.37 -24.49 5.46
C ASP A 80 1.40 -23.48 6.07
N VAL A 81 1.92 -22.64 6.97
CA VAL A 81 1.11 -21.77 7.83
C VAL A 81 1.21 -20.34 7.35
N THR A 82 0.07 -19.72 7.05
CA THR A 82 0.00 -18.29 6.76
C THR A 82 -0.76 -17.59 7.88
N ILE A 83 -0.11 -16.63 8.53
CA ILE A 83 -0.69 -15.78 9.57
C ILE A 83 -1.00 -14.41 8.97
N TYR A 84 -2.27 -14.04 8.98
CA TYR A 84 -2.77 -12.79 8.44
C TYR A 84 -3.02 -11.81 9.58
N SER A 85 -2.30 -10.70 9.57
CA SER A 85 -2.44 -9.58 10.50
C SER A 85 -2.39 -8.27 9.72
N ASP A 86 -3.22 -7.30 10.09
CA ASP A 86 -3.13 -5.92 9.61
C ASP A 86 -2.16 -5.07 10.46
N SER A 87 -1.69 -5.61 11.59
CA SER A 87 -0.70 -4.98 12.45
C SER A 87 0.71 -5.03 11.88
N ARG A 88 1.12 -3.90 11.28
CA ARG A 88 2.50 -3.70 10.80
C ARG A 88 3.54 -3.91 11.90
N TYR A 89 3.24 -3.49 13.13
CA TYR A 89 4.17 -3.64 14.25
C TYR A 89 4.40 -5.12 14.57
N ALA A 90 3.33 -5.91 14.69
CA ALA A 90 3.43 -7.33 14.99
C ALA A 90 4.13 -8.11 13.86
N ILE A 91 3.78 -7.85 12.59
CA ILE A 91 4.49 -8.44 11.43
C ILE A 91 5.97 -8.01 11.41
N GLY A 92 6.25 -6.73 11.71
CA GLY A 92 7.59 -6.19 11.76
C GLY A 92 8.48 -6.86 12.81
N CYS A 93 7.91 -7.12 14.00
CA CYS A 93 8.55 -7.90 15.05
C CYS A 93 8.96 -9.27 14.51
N MET A 94 8.02 -10.04 13.97
CA MET A 94 8.25 -11.44 13.54
C MET A 94 9.18 -11.57 12.33
N THR A 95 9.12 -10.65 11.38
CA THR A 95 9.81 -10.82 10.09
C THR A 95 11.17 -10.13 10.01
N LYS A 96 11.37 -9.05 10.77
CA LYS A 96 12.51 -8.13 10.57
C LYS A 96 13.25 -7.79 11.85
N TRP A 97 12.53 -7.37 12.89
CA TRP A 97 13.15 -6.69 14.02
C TRP A 97 13.71 -7.66 15.05
N ILE A 98 13.06 -8.81 15.24
CA ILE A 98 13.49 -9.83 16.21
C ILE A 98 14.93 -10.28 16.00
N TYR A 99 15.29 -10.57 14.74
CA TYR A 99 16.66 -10.95 14.37
C TYR A 99 17.67 -9.83 14.56
N LYS A 100 17.25 -8.57 14.55
CA LYS A 100 18.12 -7.42 14.81
C LYS A 100 18.31 -7.24 16.32
N TRP A 101 17.23 -7.32 17.08
CA TRP A 101 17.22 -7.07 18.52
C TRP A 101 17.90 -8.18 19.32
N SER A 102 17.66 -9.44 18.96
CA SER A 102 18.38 -10.58 19.55
C SER A 102 19.90 -10.43 19.42
N ARG A 103 20.40 -9.90 18.28
CA ARG A 103 21.83 -9.71 18.03
C ARG A 103 22.46 -8.47 18.67
N ASN A 104 21.66 -7.49 19.08
CA ASN A 104 22.15 -6.24 19.68
C ASN A 104 21.78 -6.09 21.17
N GLY A 105 21.44 -7.20 21.82
CA GLY A 105 21.10 -7.23 23.25
C GLY A 105 19.78 -6.56 23.57
N TRP A 106 18.80 -6.60 22.65
CA TRP A 106 17.46 -6.03 22.80
C TRP A 106 17.45 -4.51 23.05
N THR A 107 18.36 -3.82 22.37
CA THR A 107 18.46 -2.35 22.44
C THR A 107 17.84 -1.73 21.19
N ASN A 108 16.93 -0.78 21.37
CA ASN A 108 16.32 -0.03 20.27
C ASN A 108 17.26 1.08 19.74
N ALA A 109 16.86 1.77 18.67
CA ALA A 109 17.71 2.79 18.03
C ALA A 109 17.99 4.02 18.91
N ALA A 110 17.18 4.25 19.94
CA ALA A 110 17.34 5.32 20.91
C ALA A 110 18.15 4.89 22.16
N GLY A 111 18.70 3.66 22.17
CA GLY A 111 19.52 3.16 23.27
C GLY A 111 18.73 2.59 24.46
N PHE A 112 17.40 2.50 24.36
CA PHE A 112 16.55 1.91 25.40
C PHE A 112 16.22 0.45 25.09
N GLU A 113 15.78 -0.29 26.11
CA GLU A 113 15.26 -1.64 25.91
C GLU A 113 14.07 -1.63 24.93
N VAL A 114 14.00 -2.68 24.11
CA VAL A 114 12.91 -2.87 23.14
C VAL A 114 11.60 -3.07 23.90
N ALA A 115 10.61 -2.24 23.59
CA ALA A 115 9.26 -2.39 24.15
C ALA A 115 8.63 -3.72 23.73
N ASN A 116 7.88 -4.33 24.65
CA ASN A 116 7.20 -5.61 24.47
C ASN A 116 8.12 -6.80 24.17
N ARG A 117 9.41 -6.69 24.57
CA ARG A 117 10.40 -7.75 24.41
C ARG A 117 9.89 -9.10 24.89
N ASP A 118 9.21 -9.14 26.02
CA ASP A 118 8.61 -10.33 26.60
C ASP A 118 7.74 -11.10 25.61
N LEU A 119 6.82 -10.40 24.94
CA LEU A 119 5.93 -11.00 23.94
C LEU A 119 6.66 -11.31 22.62
N ILE A 120 7.65 -10.49 22.25
CA ILE A 120 8.41 -10.70 21.01
C ILE A 120 9.27 -11.96 21.15
N GLU A 121 9.96 -12.16 22.28
CA GLU A 121 10.74 -13.36 22.57
C GLU A 121 9.84 -14.60 22.55
N GLU A 122 8.68 -14.56 23.21
CA GLU A 122 7.71 -15.66 23.19
C GLU A 122 7.22 -15.99 21.77
N ALA A 123 6.88 -14.96 20.99
CA ALA A 123 6.47 -15.16 19.60
C ALA A 123 7.61 -15.73 18.75
N SER A 124 8.87 -15.33 18.98
CA SER A 124 10.05 -15.92 18.32
C SER A 124 10.11 -17.40 18.55
N ASP A 125 10.04 -17.81 19.82
CA ASP A 125 10.29 -19.19 20.21
C ASP A 125 9.22 -20.10 19.60
N LEU A 126 7.98 -19.62 19.54
CA LEU A 126 6.88 -20.33 18.88
C LEU A 126 7.02 -20.38 17.36
N ASP A 127 7.43 -19.27 16.73
CA ASP A 127 7.66 -19.17 15.29
C ASP A 127 8.83 -20.07 14.83
N ASP A 128 9.93 -20.07 15.58
CA ASP A 128 11.08 -20.94 15.31
C ASP A 128 10.70 -22.42 15.46
N ARG A 129 9.96 -22.80 16.51
CA ARG A 129 9.44 -24.16 16.70
C ARG A 129 8.49 -24.59 15.57
N LEU A 130 7.65 -23.69 15.07
CA LEU A 130 6.75 -24.01 13.97
C LEU A 130 7.50 -24.12 12.63
N LYS A 131 8.57 -23.33 12.46
CA LYS A 131 9.45 -23.37 11.29
C LYS A 131 10.33 -24.63 11.22
N GLU A 132 10.55 -25.31 12.34
CA GLU A 132 11.16 -26.66 12.33
C GLU A 132 10.26 -27.67 11.61
N GLU A 133 8.93 -27.46 11.65
CA GLU A 133 7.93 -28.38 11.11
C GLU A 133 7.37 -27.92 9.74
N GLY A 134 7.74 -26.72 9.26
CA GLY A 134 7.12 -26.13 8.08
C GLY A 134 7.53 -24.69 7.74
N ASP A 135 6.78 -24.05 6.83
CA ASP A 135 6.94 -22.63 6.48
C ASP A 135 5.89 -21.75 7.18
N VAL A 136 6.28 -20.54 7.57
CA VAL A 136 5.40 -19.53 8.19
C VAL A 136 5.52 -18.18 7.46
N GLU A 137 4.41 -17.66 6.93
CA GLU A 137 4.35 -16.40 6.16
C GLU A 137 3.35 -15.36 6.74
N TYR A 138 3.66 -14.06 6.57
CA TYR A 138 2.89 -12.91 7.06
C TYR A 138 2.56 -11.91 5.91
N VAL A 139 1.29 -11.52 5.66
CA VAL A 139 0.84 -10.82 4.40
C VAL A 139 -0.13 -9.60 4.60
N GLY A 140 0.02 -8.50 3.80
CA GLY A 140 -1.04 -7.46 3.51
C GLY A 140 -0.57 -5.99 3.22
N ASN A 141 -1.33 -5.19 2.42
CA ASN A 141 -1.36 -3.71 2.12
C ASN A 141 -0.10 -2.82 2.43
N LYS A 142 1.08 -3.39 2.26
CA LYS A 142 2.31 -3.09 3.02
C LYS A 142 2.90 -1.69 2.82
N ILE A 143 2.75 -1.13 1.62
CA ILE A 143 3.36 0.15 1.23
C ILE A 143 2.40 1.29 1.54
N ALA A 144 1.18 1.25 0.99
CA ALA A 144 0.22 2.34 1.13
C ALA A 144 -0.18 2.59 2.59
N VAL A 145 -0.51 1.53 3.34
CA VAL A 145 -0.90 1.65 4.77
C VAL A 145 0.22 2.29 5.57
N PHE A 146 1.46 1.86 5.38
CA PHE A 146 2.56 2.45 6.13
C PHE A 146 2.84 3.88 5.77
N THR A 147 2.84 4.20 4.48
CA THR A 147 3.07 5.57 4.02
C THR A 147 2.03 6.49 4.65
N LEU A 148 0.75 6.14 4.60
CA LEU A 148 -0.33 6.92 5.21
C LEU A 148 -0.22 7.00 6.74
N GLN A 149 -0.04 5.87 7.44
CA GLN A 149 0.14 5.86 8.90
C GLN A 149 1.39 6.64 9.34
N SER A 150 2.46 6.61 8.55
CA SER A 150 3.69 7.36 8.84
C SER A 150 3.48 8.86 8.80
N LEU A 151 2.47 9.32 8.04
CA LEU A 151 2.04 10.70 7.89
C LEU A 151 0.88 11.07 8.84
N GLY A 152 0.49 10.16 9.74
CA GLY A 152 -0.51 10.45 10.79
C GLY A 152 -1.96 10.15 10.41
N TYR A 153 -2.19 9.35 9.37
CA TYR A 153 -3.54 8.93 8.97
C TYR A 153 -3.93 7.59 9.62
N ASP A 154 -5.17 7.52 10.10
CA ASP A 154 -5.83 6.24 10.39
C ASP A 154 -6.25 5.59 9.06
N VAL A 155 -5.97 4.29 8.91
CA VAL A 155 -6.15 3.60 7.64
C VAL A 155 -6.95 2.33 7.84
N ALA A 156 -8.14 2.27 7.24
CA ALA A 156 -8.86 1.02 7.04
C ALA A 156 -8.44 0.39 5.70
N ALA A 157 -7.98 -0.85 5.75
CA ALA A 157 -7.38 -1.54 4.61
C ALA A 157 -8.28 -2.66 4.09
N LEU A 158 -8.77 -2.55 2.85
CA LEU A 158 -9.42 -3.64 2.15
C LEU A 158 -8.43 -4.27 1.16
N ASN A 159 -7.97 -5.48 1.46
CA ASN A 159 -7.04 -6.22 0.60
C ASN A 159 -7.81 -6.91 -0.54
N THR A 160 -7.61 -6.46 -1.79
CA THR A 160 -8.27 -7.03 -2.99
C THR A 160 -7.58 -8.31 -3.48
N VAL A 161 -6.28 -8.44 -3.21
CA VAL A 161 -5.50 -9.66 -3.42
C VAL A 161 -4.65 -9.94 -2.20
N GLN A 162 -4.31 -11.22 -2.06
CA GLN A 162 -3.45 -11.70 -1.01
C GLN A 162 -2.48 -12.71 -1.62
N PHE A 163 -1.34 -12.21 -2.09
CA PHE A 163 -0.26 -13.01 -2.67
C PHE A 163 0.94 -13.07 -1.73
N SER A 164 1.73 -14.14 -1.84
CA SER A 164 3.00 -14.32 -1.12
C SER A 164 3.97 -13.17 -1.38
N ASN A 165 4.00 -12.69 -2.62
CA ASN A 165 4.86 -11.61 -3.06
C ASN A 165 4.28 -10.96 -4.32
N HIS A 166 4.81 -9.79 -4.70
CA HIS A 166 4.42 -9.16 -5.96
C HIS A 166 4.89 -9.99 -7.16
N THR A 167 4.22 -9.81 -8.30
CA THR A 167 4.40 -10.61 -9.52
C THR A 167 5.79 -10.48 -10.16
N GLY A 168 6.56 -9.46 -9.79
CA GLY A 168 7.94 -9.22 -10.25
C GLY A 168 8.94 -10.31 -9.86
N TYR A 169 8.62 -11.16 -8.88
CA TYR A 169 9.39 -12.37 -8.54
C TYR A 169 9.15 -13.54 -9.51
N ARG A 170 8.19 -13.44 -10.44
CA ARG A 170 7.80 -14.44 -11.45
C ARG A 170 7.19 -15.74 -10.92
N GLN A 171 7.22 -15.95 -9.61
CA GLN A 171 6.54 -17.02 -8.90
C GLN A 171 5.82 -16.39 -7.72
N TRP A 172 4.55 -16.71 -7.55
CA TRP A 172 3.75 -16.28 -6.41
C TRP A 172 2.57 -17.24 -6.24
N THR A 173 2.07 -17.34 -5.02
CA THR A 173 0.82 -18.06 -4.71
C THR A 173 -0.10 -17.12 -3.95
N GLY A 174 -1.39 -17.47 -3.87
CA GLY A 174 -2.34 -16.73 -3.04
C GLY A 174 -3.73 -16.66 -3.63
N THR A 175 -4.53 -15.71 -3.11
CA THR A 175 -5.96 -15.60 -3.41
C THR A 175 -6.35 -14.21 -3.87
N LYS A 176 -7.40 -14.15 -4.69
CA LYS A 176 -8.07 -12.92 -5.09
C LYS A 176 -9.39 -12.86 -4.34
N VAL A 177 -9.70 -11.71 -3.76
CA VAL A 177 -11.00 -11.46 -3.13
C VAL A 177 -12.05 -11.29 -4.23
N THR A 178 -13.24 -11.84 -4.00
CA THR A 178 -14.39 -11.73 -4.89
C THR A 178 -15.13 -10.40 -4.71
N ALA A 179 -15.91 -10.00 -5.71
CA ALA A 179 -16.76 -8.81 -5.62
C ALA A 179 -17.76 -8.87 -4.46
N GLN A 180 -18.30 -10.06 -4.17
CA GLN A 180 -19.19 -10.28 -3.03
C GLN A 180 -18.46 -10.07 -1.70
N GLU A 181 -17.25 -10.63 -1.54
CA GLU A 181 -16.46 -10.44 -0.33
C GLU A 181 -16.08 -8.96 -0.09
N ILE A 182 -15.76 -8.19 -1.15
CA ILE A 182 -15.57 -6.72 -1.04
C ILE A 182 -16.83 -6.06 -0.48
N THR A 183 -17.98 -6.42 -1.05
CA THR A 183 -19.28 -5.85 -0.69
C THR A 183 -19.67 -6.20 0.74
N ASP A 184 -19.47 -7.47 1.15
CA ASP A 184 -19.76 -7.96 2.49
C ASP A 184 -18.88 -7.29 3.55
N LEU A 185 -17.57 -7.12 3.28
CA LEU A 185 -16.66 -6.40 4.17
C LEU A 185 -17.08 -4.95 4.36
N TYR A 186 -17.42 -4.26 3.27
CA TYR A 186 -17.90 -2.89 3.37
C TYR A 186 -19.23 -2.81 4.13
N HIS A 187 -20.17 -3.73 3.89
CA HIS A 187 -21.41 -3.81 4.66
C HIS A 187 -21.14 -4.03 6.16
N GLY A 188 -20.15 -4.86 6.51
CA GLY A 188 -19.72 -5.03 7.90
C GLY A 188 -19.24 -3.72 8.53
N LEU A 189 -18.37 -2.98 7.84
CA LEU A 189 -17.91 -1.66 8.29
C LEU A 189 -19.08 -0.70 8.51
N ARG A 190 -20.02 -0.64 7.56
CA ARG A 190 -21.22 0.19 7.66
C ARG A 190 -22.07 -0.17 8.89
N GLN A 191 -22.31 -1.46 9.12
CA GLN A 191 -23.12 -1.91 10.25
C GLN A 191 -22.47 -1.58 11.61
N SER A 192 -21.15 -1.45 11.63
CA SER A 192 -20.37 -1.06 12.80
C SER A 192 -20.12 0.45 12.92
N TYR A 193 -20.68 1.28 12.03
CA TYR A 193 -20.43 2.73 11.99
C TYR A 193 -18.94 3.08 11.80
N LEU A 194 -18.23 2.25 11.01
CA LEU A 194 -16.80 2.41 10.68
C LEU A 194 -16.61 2.85 9.22
N ASP A 195 -17.61 3.52 8.64
CA ASP A 195 -17.66 3.95 7.24
C ASP A 195 -17.59 5.48 7.07
N ASP A 196 -17.11 6.20 8.09
CA ASP A 196 -16.93 7.65 8.13
C ASP A 196 -15.59 8.12 7.55
N PHE A 197 -15.26 7.62 6.36
CA PHE A 197 -14.01 7.95 5.67
C PHE A 197 -14.00 9.37 5.08
N ASP A 198 -12.90 10.10 5.27
CA ASP A 198 -12.63 11.38 4.59
C ASP A 198 -12.04 11.20 3.19
N MET A 199 -11.33 10.10 2.97
CA MET A 199 -10.62 9.82 1.72
C MET A 199 -10.65 8.34 1.41
N MET A 200 -10.54 8.01 0.14
CA MET A 200 -10.36 6.64 -0.32
C MET A 200 -9.22 6.61 -1.34
N LEU A 201 -8.31 5.65 -1.19
CA LEU A 201 -7.30 5.31 -2.19
C LEU A 201 -7.59 3.91 -2.71
N SER A 202 -7.76 3.78 -4.02
CA SER A 202 -7.91 2.48 -4.69
C SER A 202 -6.81 2.30 -5.73
N GLY A 203 -6.16 1.13 -5.74
CA GLY A 203 -5.14 0.75 -6.72
C GLY A 203 -5.49 -0.55 -7.42
N TYR A 204 -4.57 -1.54 -7.37
CA TYR A 204 -4.78 -2.83 -8.03
C TYR A 204 -6.03 -3.56 -7.54
N ILE A 205 -6.93 -3.91 -8.47
CA ILE A 205 -8.17 -4.65 -8.20
C ILE A 205 -8.27 -5.82 -9.20
N PRO A 206 -8.49 -7.06 -8.73
CA PRO A 206 -8.48 -8.23 -9.60
C PRO A 206 -9.82 -8.41 -10.31
N GLY A 207 -9.92 -7.95 -11.56
CA GLY A 207 -11.04 -8.26 -12.45
C GLY A 207 -12.20 -7.27 -12.39
N ALA A 208 -13.05 -7.32 -13.41
CA ALA A 208 -14.05 -6.29 -13.68
C ALA A 208 -15.12 -6.18 -12.58
N GLU A 209 -15.62 -7.31 -12.07
CA GLU A 209 -16.65 -7.31 -11.01
C GLU A 209 -16.14 -6.68 -9.71
N ALA A 210 -14.88 -6.96 -9.34
CA ALA A 210 -14.25 -6.39 -8.16
C ALA A 210 -14.04 -4.87 -8.34
N VAL A 211 -13.66 -4.43 -9.54
CA VAL A 211 -13.55 -2.99 -9.89
C VAL A 211 -14.90 -2.29 -9.72
N VAL A 212 -15.99 -2.90 -10.20
CA VAL A 212 -17.35 -2.39 -10.01
C VAL A 212 -17.74 -2.33 -8.53
N ALA A 213 -17.44 -3.36 -7.75
CA ALA A 213 -17.73 -3.37 -6.32
C ALA A 213 -17.01 -2.23 -5.57
N VAL A 214 -15.71 -2.04 -5.81
CA VAL A 214 -14.93 -0.94 -5.23
C VAL A 214 -15.46 0.43 -5.67
N GLY A 215 -15.81 0.58 -6.95
CA GLY A 215 -16.40 1.81 -7.46
C GLY A 215 -17.76 2.14 -6.83
N ASN A 216 -18.58 1.14 -6.55
CA ASN A 216 -19.86 1.32 -5.86
C ASN A 216 -19.68 1.82 -4.42
N ILE A 217 -18.65 1.35 -3.71
CA ILE A 217 -18.27 1.87 -2.38
C ILE A 217 -17.95 3.37 -2.47
N ALA A 218 -17.07 3.76 -3.39
CA ALA A 218 -16.68 5.16 -3.56
C ALA A 218 -17.88 6.05 -3.92
N ARG A 219 -18.76 5.57 -4.81
CA ARG A 219 -20.00 6.28 -5.18
C ARG A 219 -20.93 6.47 -3.99
N GLU A 220 -21.11 5.44 -3.17
CA GLU A 220 -21.95 5.52 -1.98
C GLU A 220 -21.39 6.53 -0.96
N LEU A 221 -20.09 6.47 -0.68
CA LEU A 221 -19.40 7.43 0.19
C LEU A 221 -19.53 8.86 -0.33
N LYS A 222 -19.44 9.06 -1.65
CA LYS A 222 -19.61 10.37 -2.27
C LYS A 222 -21.05 10.90 -2.17
N GLU A 223 -22.06 10.06 -2.43
CA GLU A 223 -23.47 10.45 -2.31
C GLU A 223 -23.85 10.80 -0.86
N ARG A 224 -23.36 10.04 0.12
CA ARG A 224 -23.56 10.35 1.55
C ARG A 224 -22.98 11.69 1.96
N ASN A 225 -21.88 12.11 1.34
CA ASN A 225 -21.21 13.37 1.62
C ASN A 225 -21.64 14.51 0.68
N LYS A 226 -22.72 14.36 -0.10
CA LYS A 226 -23.19 15.37 -1.07
C LYS A 226 -23.58 16.71 -0.44
N ALA A 227 -24.00 16.73 0.82
CA ALA A 227 -24.28 17.96 1.56
C ALA A 227 -23.00 18.73 1.97
N ALA A 228 -21.85 18.07 1.95
CA ALA A 228 -20.54 18.62 2.26
C ALA A 228 -19.52 18.16 1.20
N PRO A 229 -19.57 18.73 -0.02
CA PRO A 229 -18.93 18.14 -1.20
C PRO A 229 -17.40 18.09 -1.17
N GLY A 230 -16.74 18.78 -0.24
CA GLY A 230 -15.30 18.65 0.01
C GLY A 230 -14.90 17.63 1.09
N LYS A 231 -15.89 16.97 1.74
CA LYS A 231 -15.66 16.07 2.89
C LYS A 231 -15.09 14.71 2.51
N PHE A 232 -15.44 14.18 1.33
CA PHE A 232 -14.94 12.91 0.83
C PHE A 232 -14.17 13.09 -0.48
N PHE A 233 -12.96 12.52 -0.56
CA PHE A 233 -12.11 12.62 -1.74
C PHE A 233 -11.59 11.24 -2.18
N TRP A 234 -11.85 10.86 -3.44
CA TRP A 234 -11.42 9.58 -4.00
C TRP A 234 -10.22 9.71 -4.93
N VAL A 235 -9.12 9.09 -4.54
CA VAL A 235 -7.91 8.87 -5.36
C VAL A 235 -7.97 7.48 -5.99
N LEU A 236 -7.96 7.43 -7.31
CA LEU A 236 -8.01 6.21 -8.10
C LEU A 236 -6.73 6.03 -8.92
N ASP A 237 -5.97 5.01 -8.61
CA ASP A 237 -4.92 4.48 -9.48
C ASP A 237 -5.53 3.35 -10.35
N PRO A 238 -5.80 3.59 -11.65
CA PRO A 238 -6.50 2.64 -12.52
C PRO A 238 -5.55 1.58 -13.06
N VAL A 239 -4.97 0.77 -12.16
CA VAL A 239 -3.93 -0.22 -12.48
C VAL A 239 -4.46 -1.27 -13.47
N MET A 240 -4.04 -1.17 -14.73
CA MET A 240 -4.47 -2.07 -15.80
C MET A 240 -3.29 -2.69 -16.54
N GLY A 241 -2.16 -2.01 -16.64
CA GLY A 241 -1.06 -2.46 -17.47
C GLY A 241 0.03 -1.42 -17.59
N ASP A 242 1.13 -1.81 -18.22
CA ASP A 242 2.26 -0.93 -18.47
C ASP A 242 3.05 -1.41 -19.70
N ASN A 243 3.88 -0.56 -20.28
CA ASN A 243 4.70 -0.86 -21.47
C ASN A 243 3.89 -1.48 -22.64
N GLY A 244 2.66 -1.00 -22.86
CA GLY A 244 1.81 -1.46 -23.96
C GLY A 244 1.09 -2.79 -23.72
N LYS A 245 1.16 -3.37 -22.51
CA LYS A 245 0.56 -4.67 -22.19
C LYS A 245 -0.34 -4.59 -20.96
N LEU A 246 -1.52 -5.19 -21.06
CA LEU A 246 -2.42 -5.37 -19.92
C LEU A 246 -1.88 -6.44 -18.96
N TYR A 247 -1.98 -6.15 -17.66
CA TYR A 247 -1.74 -7.10 -16.56
C TYR A 247 -3.04 -7.73 -16.04
N VAL A 248 -4.17 -7.16 -16.43
CA VAL A 248 -5.52 -7.56 -16.06
C VAL A 248 -6.28 -8.09 -17.27
N ALA A 249 -7.44 -8.70 -17.04
CA ALA A 249 -8.33 -9.12 -18.11
C ALA A 249 -8.88 -7.90 -18.88
N GLU A 250 -9.18 -8.08 -20.18
CA GLU A 250 -9.59 -6.99 -21.07
C GLU A 250 -10.90 -6.31 -20.64
N ASP A 251 -11.77 -7.04 -19.94
CA ASP A 251 -13.05 -6.57 -19.40
C ASP A 251 -12.89 -5.56 -18.23
N VAL A 252 -11.69 -5.44 -17.66
CA VAL A 252 -11.39 -4.44 -16.63
C VAL A 252 -11.35 -3.02 -17.19
N VAL A 253 -10.91 -2.85 -18.45
CA VAL A 253 -10.83 -1.53 -19.09
C VAL A 253 -12.21 -0.84 -19.19
N PRO A 254 -13.27 -1.49 -19.73
CA PRO A 254 -14.60 -0.88 -19.74
C PRO A 254 -15.16 -0.68 -18.32
N ALA A 255 -14.83 -1.53 -17.34
CA ALA A 255 -15.23 -1.34 -15.95
C ALA A 255 -14.65 -0.04 -15.37
N TYR A 256 -13.34 0.21 -15.53
CA TYR A 256 -12.75 1.48 -15.12
C TYR A 256 -13.35 2.68 -15.87
N LYS A 257 -13.56 2.59 -17.19
CA LYS A 257 -14.20 3.68 -17.97
C LYS A 257 -15.59 4.04 -17.43
N GLY A 258 -16.33 3.09 -16.90
CA GLY A 258 -17.64 3.32 -16.27
C GLY A 258 -17.58 3.99 -14.89
N LEU A 259 -16.40 4.02 -14.24
CA LEU A 259 -16.24 4.47 -12.86
C LEU A 259 -15.39 5.72 -12.71
N ILE A 260 -14.41 5.95 -13.60
CA ILE A 260 -13.39 7.01 -13.45
C ILE A 260 -14.00 8.41 -13.38
N GLY A 261 -15.19 8.64 -13.95
CA GLY A 261 -15.91 9.91 -13.84
C GLY A 261 -16.45 10.22 -12.44
N HIS A 262 -16.39 9.27 -11.52
CA HIS A 262 -16.73 9.48 -10.10
C HIS A 262 -15.51 9.80 -9.24
N ALA A 263 -14.28 9.56 -9.72
CA ALA A 263 -13.05 9.85 -8.99
C ALA A 263 -12.76 11.36 -8.96
N ASP A 264 -12.12 11.80 -7.88
CA ASP A 264 -11.69 13.20 -7.74
C ASP A 264 -10.28 13.40 -8.30
N LEU A 265 -9.43 12.38 -8.16
CA LEU A 265 -8.09 12.35 -8.70
C LEU A 265 -7.80 10.96 -9.31
N ILE A 266 -7.30 10.92 -10.54
CA ILE A 266 -6.78 9.69 -11.14
C ILE A 266 -5.27 9.72 -11.35
N LEU A 267 -4.62 8.56 -11.21
CA LEU A 267 -3.16 8.40 -11.26
C LEU A 267 -2.67 7.45 -12.38
N PRO A 268 -3.18 7.52 -13.62
CA PRO A 268 -2.77 6.59 -14.66
C PRO A 268 -1.27 6.73 -15.00
N ASN A 269 -0.63 5.63 -15.39
CA ASN A 269 0.59 5.71 -16.19
C ASN A 269 0.27 6.12 -17.65
N GLN A 270 1.28 6.29 -18.50
CA GLN A 270 1.08 6.67 -19.91
C GLN A 270 0.13 5.71 -20.65
N PHE A 271 0.36 4.40 -20.51
CA PHE A 271 -0.42 3.39 -21.22
C PHE A 271 -1.90 3.38 -20.77
N GLU A 272 -2.13 3.50 -19.47
CA GLU A 272 -3.48 3.60 -18.90
C GLU A 272 -4.18 4.89 -19.36
N ALA A 273 -3.47 6.01 -19.41
CA ALA A 273 -4.01 7.27 -19.93
C ALA A 273 -4.41 7.16 -21.40
N GLU A 274 -3.62 6.48 -22.23
CA GLU A 274 -3.96 6.19 -23.63
C GLU A 274 -5.24 5.34 -23.74
N LEU A 275 -5.36 4.29 -22.92
CA LEU A 275 -6.55 3.43 -22.91
C LEU A 275 -7.81 4.19 -22.50
N LEU A 276 -7.73 5.03 -21.47
CA LEU A 276 -8.86 5.77 -20.91
C LEU A 276 -9.30 6.93 -21.82
N SER A 277 -8.35 7.69 -22.36
CA SER A 277 -8.57 8.84 -23.26
C SER A 277 -8.87 8.43 -24.69
N ALA A 278 -8.43 7.24 -25.12
CA ALA A 278 -8.37 6.81 -26.52
C ALA A 278 -7.48 7.70 -27.41
N VAL A 279 -6.51 8.41 -26.81
CA VAL A 279 -5.50 9.23 -27.50
C VAL A 279 -4.15 8.58 -27.33
N LYS A 280 -3.42 8.30 -28.42
CA LYS A 280 -2.06 7.79 -28.37
C LYS A 280 -1.11 8.92 -27.96
N ILE A 281 -0.26 8.68 -26.95
CA ILE A 281 0.66 9.69 -26.41
C ILE A 281 2.06 9.42 -26.96
N VAL A 282 2.57 10.35 -27.75
CA VAL A 282 3.91 10.27 -28.38
C VAL A 282 4.78 11.50 -28.12
N ASP A 283 4.17 12.59 -27.66
CA ASP A 283 4.80 13.89 -27.38
C ASP A 283 3.95 14.69 -26.36
N LEU A 284 4.42 15.88 -25.98
CA LEU A 284 3.68 16.75 -25.05
C LEU A 284 2.34 17.25 -25.61
N VAL A 285 2.20 17.38 -26.93
CA VAL A 285 0.98 17.86 -27.58
C VAL A 285 -0.13 16.81 -27.46
N SER A 286 0.16 15.57 -27.85
CA SER A 286 -0.74 14.43 -27.73
C SER A 286 -1.03 14.08 -26.27
N LEU A 287 -0.06 14.25 -25.36
CA LEU A 287 -0.29 14.13 -23.92
C LEU A 287 -1.30 15.16 -23.42
N SER A 288 -1.14 16.43 -23.81
CA SER A 288 -2.06 17.51 -23.42
C SER A 288 -3.47 17.23 -23.96
N ALA A 289 -3.57 16.73 -25.19
CA ALA A 289 -4.84 16.31 -25.79
C ALA A 289 -5.47 15.11 -25.04
N ALA A 290 -4.67 14.14 -24.62
CA ALA A 290 -5.15 13.00 -23.83
C ALA A 290 -5.72 13.44 -22.47
N ILE A 291 -5.04 14.34 -21.75
CA ILE A 291 -5.53 14.89 -20.48
C ILE A 291 -6.79 15.72 -20.70
N GLN A 292 -6.82 16.58 -21.73
CA GLN A 292 -8.03 17.35 -22.05
C GLN A 292 -9.21 16.42 -22.37
N ALA A 293 -8.99 15.33 -23.12
CA ALA A 293 -10.03 14.34 -23.40
C ALA A 293 -10.54 13.64 -22.14
N LEU A 294 -9.69 13.40 -21.13
CA LEU A 294 -10.11 12.85 -19.84
C LEU A 294 -11.01 13.83 -19.07
N HIS A 295 -10.65 15.11 -19.05
CA HIS A 295 -11.48 16.16 -18.45
C HIS A 295 -12.82 16.34 -19.19
N ASP A 296 -12.81 16.38 -20.53
CA ASP A 296 -14.01 16.59 -21.32
C ASP A 296 -14.99 15.42 -21.21
N LYS A 297 -14.48 14.19 -21.32
CA LYS A 297 -15.31 12.99 -21.38
C LYS A 297 -15.84 12.56 -20.01
N TYR A 298 -15.00 12.64 -18.99
CA TYR A 298 -15.33 12.07 -17.67
C TYR A 298 -15.47 13.13 -16.58
N ARG A 299 -15.20 14.42 -16.87
CA ARG A 299 -15.24 15.52 -15.90
C ARG A 299 -14.38 15.27 -14.66
N ILE A 300 -13.25 14.59 -14.86
CA ILE A 300 -12.32 14.25 -13.78
C ILE A 300 -11.67 15.54 -13.28
N PRO A 301 -11.76 15.87 -11.98
CA PRO A 301 -11.20 17.11 -11.43
C PRO A 301 -9.69 17.21 -11.55
N HIS A 302 -8.99 16.14 -11.18
CA HIS A 302 -7.54 16.09 -11.11
C HIS A 302 -6.98 14.85 -11.83
N VAL A 303 -5.92 15.04 -12.61
CA VAL A 303 -5.22 13.96 -13.32
C VAL A 303 -3.73 14.10 -13.07
N ILE A 304 -3.06 13.00 -12.73
CA ILE A 304 -1.60 12.90 -12.72
C ILE A 304 -1.20 11.73 -13.60
N ILE A 305 -0.42 12.00 -14.66
CA ILE A 305 0.30 10.96 -15.39
C ILE A 305 1.63 10.72 -14.67
N THR A 306 1.78 9.53 -14.08
CA THR A 306 2.82 9.20 -13.08
C THR A 306 4.25 9.18 -13.61
N SER A 307 4.45 8.83 -14.88
CA SER A 307 5.76 8.96 -15.53
C SER A 307 5.65 8.94 -17.04
N VAL A 308 6.32 9.88 -17.70
CA VAL A 308 6.52 9.91 -19.16
C VAL A 308 7.96 10.26 -19.52
N SER A 309 8.37 9.81 -20.71
CA SER A 309 9.64 10.23 -21.30
C SER A 309 9.53 10.55 -22.78
N PHE A 310 9.89 11.79 -23.14
CA PHE A 310 9.85 12.30 -24.52
C PHE A 310 11.23 12.83 -24.95
N SER A 311 11.80 12.24 -25.98
CA SER A 311 13.00 12.77 -26.65
C SER A 311 12.57 13.66 -27.81
N PRO A 312 13.15 14.85 -28.05
CA PRO A 312 14.36 15.43 -27.42
C PRO A 312 14.06 16.40 -26.25
N GLU A 313 12.81 16.50 -25.82
CA GLU A 313 12.31 17.51 -24.87
C GLU A 313 12.87 17.35 -23.45
N GLN A 314 13.46 16.19 -23.13
CA GLN A 314 14.18 15.96 -21.88
C GLN A 314 15.40 15.03 -22.09
N PRO A 315 16.42 15.11 -21.22
CA PRO A 315 17.54 14.18 -21.24
C PRO A 315 17.04 12.73 -21.14
N PRO A 316 17.68 11.75 -21.82
CA PRO A 316 17.31 10.33 -21.72
C PRO A 316 17.33 9.77 -20.28
N SER A 317 18.09 10.40 -19.40
CA SER A 317 18.21 10.07 -17.98
C SER A 317 17.20 10.80 -17.09
N HIS A 318 16.10 11.32 -17.64
CA HIS A 318 15.05 12.00 -16.90
C HIS A 318 13.67 11.41 -17.19
N LEU A 319 12.82 11.47 -16.18
CA LEU A 319 11.39 11.19 -16.25
C LEU A 319 10.63 12.46 -15.87
N SER A 320 9.38 12.52 -16.30
CA SER A 320 8.50 13.62 -15.95
C SER A 320 7.16 13.11 -15.43
N VAL A 321 6.66 13.76 -14.38
CA VAL A 321 5.24 13.71 -13.99
C VAL A 321 4.53 14.87 -14.66
N ILE A 322 3.35 14.61 -15.21
CA ILE A 322 2.46 15.65 -15.74
C ILE A 322 1.18 15.65 -14.93
N GLY A 323 0.81 16.80 -14.37
CA GLY A 323 -0.43 16.96 -13.62
C GLY A 323 -1.35 17.98 -14.25
N SER A 324 -2.65 17.82 -14.00
CA SER A 324 -3.65 18.82 -14.35
C SER A 324 -4.81 18.86 -13.37
N SER A 325 -5.27 20.08 -13.07
CA SER A 325 -6.58 20.32 -12.49
C SER A 325 -7.44 21.09 -13.49
N MET A 326 -8.65 20.62 -13.76
CA MET A 326 -9.53 21.33 -14.68
C MET A 326 -9.99 22.69 -14.10
N THR A 327 -10.35 23.62 -14.98
CA THR A 327 -11.14 24.81 -14.63
C THR A 327 -12.62 24.46 -14.50
N SER A 328 -13.45 25.42 -14.05
CA SER A 328 -14.90 25.29 -14.02
C SER A 328 -15.50 24.88 -15.38
N THR A 329 -14.91 25.37 -16.49
CA THR A 329 -15.29 25.03 -17.85
C THR A 329 -14.79 23.66 -18.32
N GLY A 330 -13.88 23.01 -17.59
CA GLY A 330 -13.26 21.75 -17.97
C GLY A 330 -11.92 21.88 -18.70
N LYS A 331 -11.37 23.10 -18.83
CA LYS A 331 -10.09 23.33 -19.48
C LYS A 331 -8.95 22.82 -18.60
N ALA A 332 -8.01 22.07 -19.17
CA ALA A 332 -6.82 21.59 -18.48
C ALA A 332 -5.90 22.76 -18.06
N ARG A 333 -5.42 22.72 -16.81
CA ARG A 333 -4.29 23.54 -16.33
C ARG A 333 -3.11 22.63 -16.07
N LEU A 334 -2.16 22.59 -17.00
CA LEU A 334 -1.10 21.59 -17.04
C LEU A 334 0.16 22.09 -16.34
N PHE A 335 0.79 21.22 -15.55
CA PHE A 335 2.13 21.41 -15.05
C PHE A 335 2.98 20.16 -15.26
N LYS A 336 4.29 20.35 -15.37
CA LYS A 336 5.30 19.30 -15.52
C LYS A 336 6.32 19.40 -14.39
N ILE A 337 6.70 18.26 -13.82
CA ILE A 337 7.86 18.16 -12.91
C ILE A 337 8.83 17.16 -13.51
N SER A 338 10.05 17.61 -13.82
CA SER A 338 11.12 16.76 -14.37
C SER A 338 12.08 16.35 -13.26
N PHE A 339 12.51 15.09 -13.24
CA PHE A 339 13.45 14.55 -12.26
C PHE A 339 14.33 13.46 -12.89
N PRO A 340 15.56 13.23 -12.37
CA PRO A 340 16.44 12.23 -12.92
C PRO A 340 15.90 10.81 -12.69
N SER A 341 15.95 9.99 -13.73
CA SER A 341 15.64 8.56 -13.67
C SER A 341 16.71 7.84 -12.85
N ILE A 342 16.29 6.92 -11.99
CA ILE A 342 17.20 6.01 -11.31
C ILE A 342 17.25 4.72 -12.13
N ASP A 343 18.43 4.34 -12.62
CA ASP A 343 18.65 3.09 -13.36
C ASP A 343 18.58 1.87 -12.42
N CYS A 344 17.37 1.60 -11.96
CA CYS A 344 17.04 0.47 -11.10
C CYS A 344 15.54 0.18 -11.20
N TYR A 345 15.19 -1.09 -11.24
CA TYR A 345 13.80 -1.51 -11.12
C TYR A 345 13.37 -1.55 -9.66
N PHE A 346 12.24 -0.93 -9.34
CA PHE A 346 11.65 -0.92 -8.00
C PHE A 346 10.22 -1.44 -8.05
N CYS A 347 9.76 -2.04 -6.96
CA CYS A 347 8.40 -2.57 -6.84
C CYS A 347 7.57 -1.75 -5.86
N GLY A 348 6.31 -1.47 -6.21
CA GLY A 348 5.39 -0.70 -5.37
C GLY A 348 5.65 0.81 -5.34
N THR A 349 6.35 1.32 -6.35
CA THR A 349 6.52 2.78 -6.55
C THR A 349 5.18 3.47 -6.81
N GLY A 350 4.28 2.85 -7.58
CA GLY A 350 2.91 3.34 -7.79
C GLY A 350 2.11 3.41 -6.48
N ASP A 351 2.14 2.33 -5.67
CA ASP A 351 1.47 2.32 -4.37
C ASP A 351 2.00 3.40 -3.43
N MET A 352 3.32 3.61 -3.41
CA MET A 352 3.96 4.68 -2.63
C MET A 352 3.54 6.06 -3.17
N PHE A 353 3.54 6.25 -4.49
CA PHE A 353 3.13 7.50 -5.14
C PHE A 353 1.69 7.84 -4.79
N GLY A 354 0.74 6.91 -4.96
CA GLY A 354 -0.68 7.12 -4.67
C GLY A 354 -0.92 7.42 -3.19
N ALA A 355 -0.26 6.70 -2.28
CA ALA A 355 -0.38 6.95 -0.84
C ALA A 355 0.19 8.32 -0.42
N LEU A 356 1.39 8.67 -0.90
CA LEU A 356 1.97 9.98 -0.64
C LEU A 356 1.08 11.08 -1.21
N LEU A 357 0.62 10.94 -2.46
CA LEU A 357 -0.15 11.98 -3.11
C LEU A 357 -1.51 12.18 -2.44
N THR A 358 -2.15 11.10 -1.98
CA THR A 358 -3.39 11.19 -1.18
C THR A 358 -3.19 12.06 0.06
N ALA A 359 -2.13 11.80 0.83
CA ALA A 359 -1.82 12.58 2.03
C ALA A 359 -1.39 14.03 1.72
N ARG A 360 -0.46 14.21 0.78
CA ARG A 360 0.09 15.54 0.42
C ARG A 360 -0.94 16.43 -0.27
N MET A 361 -1.88 15.85 -1.02
CA MET A 361 -3.00 16.60 -1.58
C MET A 361 -3.87 17.20 -0.48
N ARG A 362 -4.22 16.42 0.56
CA ARG A 362 -5.00 16.93 1.70
C ARG A 362 -4.25 18.04 2.43
N GLU A 363 -2.96 17.88 2.69
CA GLU A 363 -2.13 18.90 3.33
C GLU A 363 -2.07 20.20 2.50
N ALA A 364 -1.84 20.07 1.19
CA ALA A 364 -1.80 21.21 0.28
C ALA A 364 -3.16 21.92 0.21
N VAL A 365 -4.27 21.18 0.21
CA VAL A 365 -5.63 21.74 0.23
C VAL A 365 -5.92 22.46 1.54
N GLN A 366 -5.53 21.89 2.69
CA GLN A 366 -5.69 22.50 4.00
C GLN A 366 -4.90 23.80 4.15
N SER A 367 -3.80 23.95 3.41
CA SER A 367 -3.01 25.19 3.38
C SER A 367 -3.70 26.35 2.64
N VAL A 368 -4.75 26.07 1.86
CA VAL A 368 -5.51 27.07 1.10
C VAL A 368 -6.85 27.32 1.80
N PRO A 369 -7.09 28.54 2.32
CA PRO A 369 -8.33 28.85 3.03
C PRO A 369 -9.59 28.54 2.23
N GLY A 370 -10.53 27.80 2.83
CA GLY A 370 -11.83 27.47 2.24
C GLY A 370 -11.83 26.31 1.23
N LEU A 371 -10.67 25.92 0.69
CA LEU A 371 -10.60 24.94 -0.39
C LEU A 371 -11.05 23.53 0.02
N ALA A 372 -10.80 23.15 1.28
CA ALA A 372 -11.23 21.85 1.82
C ALA A 372 -12.76 21.66 1.83
N SER A 373 -13.54 22.74 1.70
CA SER A 373 -15.01 22.67 1.59
C SER A 373 -15.50 22.63 0.14
N CYS A 374 -14.64 22.94 -0.83
CA CYS A 374 -14.98 22.94 -2.24
C CYS A 374 -15.13 21.52 -2.77
N ALA A 375 -16.08 21.32 -3.69
CA ALA A 375 -16.27 20.05 -4.38
C ALA A 375 -14.97 19.60 -5.05
N SER A 376 -14.57 18.36 -4.78
CA SER A 376 -13.35 17.76 -5.33
C SER A 376 -12.09 18.59 -5.09
N TRP A 377 -12.07 19.49 -4.11
CA TRP A 377 -10.95 20.39 -3.82
C TRP A 377 -10.45 21.21 -5.03
N LEU A 378 -11.35 21.51 -5.97
CA LEU A 378 -11.03 22.31 -7.16
C LEU A 378 -10.74 23.76 -6.79
N SER A 379 -9.55 24.23 -7.14
CA SER A 379 -9.14 25.63 -6.99
C SER A 379 -9.83 26.53 -8.01
N ASP A 380 -10.03 27.79 -7.63
CA ASP A 380 -10.56 28.84 -8.50
C ASP A 380 -9.81 28.93 -9.85
N ASP A 381 -10.50 29.33 -10.91
CA ASP A 381 -9.96 29.35 -12.27
C ASP A 381 -8.78 30.33 -12.44
N THR A 382 -8.64 31.31 -11.54
CA THR A 382 -7.52 32.26 -11.52
C THR A 382 -6.21 31.66 -11.02
N VAL A 383 -6.25 30.51 -10.33
CA VAL A 383 -5.04 29.85 -9.80
C VAL A 383 -4.25 29.22 -10.96
N SER A 384 -2.98 29.62 -11.07
CA SER A 384 -2.06 29.11 -12.10
C SER A 384 -1.71 27.64 -11.88
N ALA A 385 -1.28 26.94 -12.94
CA ALA A 385 -1.08 25.49 -12.88
C ALA A 385 -0.01 25.06 -11.85
N VAL A 386 1.02 25.89 -11.66
CA VAL A 386 2.13 25.63 -10.72
C VAL A 386 1.81 25.99 -9.27
N GLU A 387 0.73 26.74 -9.04
CA GLU A 387 0.24 27.13 -7.71
C GLU A 387 -0.87 26.21 -7.19
N LEU A 388 -1.38 25.32 -8.05
CA LEU A 388 -2.38 24.33 -7.66
C LEU A 388 -1.89 23.48 -6.48
N PRO A 389 -2.76 23.12 -5.52
CA PRO A 389 -2.44 22.16 -4.47
C PRO A 389 -1.91 20.83 -5.02
N LEU A 390 -2.44 20.38 -6.16
CA LEU A 390 -1.97 19.19 -6.85
C LEU A 390 -0.49 19.29 -7.26
N ALA A 391 -0.04 20.46 -7.73
CA ALA A 391 1.35 20.70 -8.08
C ALA A 391 2.24 20.68 -6.83
N ARG A 392 1.83 21.35 -5.75
CA ARG A 392 2.55 21.37 -4.47
C ARG A 392 2.67 19.98 -3.85
N ALA A 393 1.60 19.20 -3.90
CA ALA A 393 1.58 17.82 -3.44
C ALA A 393 2.53 16.94 -4.27
N ALA A 394 2.50 17.08 -5.60
CA ALA A 394 3.38 16.33 -6.50
C ALA A 394 4.88 16.67 -6.28
N GLU A 395 5.22 17.93 -6.01
CA GLU A 395 6.59 18.34 -5.65
C GLU A 395 7.10 17.59 -4.40
N GLN A 396 6.28 17.51 -3.35
CA GLN A 396 6.62 16.81 -2.11
C GLN A 396 6.70 15.30 -2.32
N VAL A 397 5.75 14.72 -3.06
CA VAL A 397 5.75 13.28 -3.39
C VAL A 397 7.03 12.89 -4.11
N LEU A 398 7.40 13.63 -5.16
CA LEU A 398 8.60 13.33 -5.94
C LEU A 398 9.87 13.50 -5.11
N ALA A 399 9.93 14.48 -4.22
CA ALA A 399 11.04 14.62 -3.29
C ALA A 399 11.18 13.40 -2.35
N SER A 400 10.08 12.98 -1.69
CA SER A 400 10.06 11.78 -0.84
C SER A 400 10.48 10.53 -1.60
N MET A 401 9.88 10.30 -2.77
CA MET A 401 10.15 9.12 -3.56
C MET A 401 11.60 9.09 -4.04
N HIS A 402 12.13 10.20 -4.54
CA HIS A 402 13.50 10.23 -5.04
C HIS A 402 14.53 9.91 -3.95
N GLU A 403 14.34 10.45 -2.74
CA GLU A 403 15.20 10.12 -1.59
C GLU A 403 15.10 8.64 -1.20
N VAL A 404 13.88 8.10 -1.08
CA VAL A 404 13.64 6.70 -0.72
C VAL A 404 14.24 5.75 -1.74
N LEU A 405 14.04 6.02 -3.04
CA LEU A 405 14.54 5.18 -4.13
C LEU A 405 16.06 5.23 -4.23
N THR A 406 16.65 6.41 -4.06
CA THR A 406 18.11 6.59 -4.03
C THR A 406 18.73 5.78 -2.90
N LYS A 407 18.21 5.94 -1.67
CA LYS A 407 18.72 5.20 -0.50
C LYS A 407 18.46 3.69 -0.62
N THR A 408 17.34 3.28 -1.23
CA THR A 408 17.05 1.87 -1.49
C THR A 408 18.09 1.30 -2.47
N ARG A 409 18.36 1.97 -3.59
CA ARG A 409 19.41 1.59 -4.55
C ARG A 409 20.77 1.43 -3.89
N ASP A 410 21.18 2.43 -3.11
CA ASP A 410 22.51 2.44 -2.48
C ASP A 410 22.67 1.31 -1.47
N ALA A 411 21.57 0.87 -0.85
CA ALA A 411 21.57 -0.28 0.05
C ALA A 411 21.50 -1.65 -0.66
N MET A 412 21.15 -1.72 -1.95
CA MET A 412 20.95 -2.98 -2.69
C MET A 412 22.17 -3.92 -2.64
N PRO A 413 23.42 -3.48 -2.88
CA PRO A 413 24.57 -4.37 -2.86
C PRO A 413 24.69 -5.14 -1.54
N SER A 414 24.46 -4.45 -0.41
CA SER A 414 24.48 -5.06 0.92
C SER A 414 23.35 -6.07 1.15
N VAL A 415 22.18 -5.87 0.51
CA VAL A 415 21.05 -6.81 0.60
C VAL A 415 21.32 -8.05 -0.25
N ILE A 416 21.89 -7.87 -1.45
CA ILE A 416 22.28 -8.96 -2.34
C ILE A 416 23.33 -9.84 -1.65
N GLU A 417 24.40 -9.24 -1.13
CA GLU A 417 25.48 -9.97 -0.44
C GLU A 417 24.95 -10.78 0.74
N ARG A 418 24.17 -10.15 1.64
CA ARG A 418 23.58 -10.83 2.80
C ARG A 418 22.61 -11.95 2.42
N THR A 419 21.89 -11.79 1.31
CA THR A 419 20.94 -12.81 0.85
C THR A 419 21.68 -13.98 0.20
N ARG A 420 22.69 -13.72 -0.63
CA ARG A 420 23.52 -14.75 -1.25
C ARG A 420 24.27 -15.56 -0.18
N ALA A 421 24.74 -14.91 0.88
CA ALA A 421 25.39 -15.56 2.03
C ALA A 421 24.46 -16.48 2.86
N ARG A 422 23.15 -16.53 2.59
CA ARG A 422 22.19 -17.43 3.25
C ARG A 422 21.74 -18.60 2.39
N LEU A 423 22.08 -18.62 1.10
CA LEU A 423 21.73 -19.73 0.20
C LEU A 423 22.58 -20.97 0.51
N LYS A 424 22.07 -22.17 0.19
CA LYS A 424 22.87 -23.40 0.20
C LYS A 424 24.01 -23.27 -0.81
N GLU A 425 25.13 -23.94 -0.56
CA GLU A 425 26.33 -23.84 -1.42
C GLU A 425 26.02 -24.24 -2.88
N ASP A 426 25.24 -25.31 -3.08
CA ASP A 426 24.79 -25.75 -4.41
C ASP A 426 23.93 -24.70 -5.14
N ASP A 427 23.08 -23.97 -4.43
CA ASP A 427 22.25 -22.90 -5.01
C ASP A 427 23.10 -21.66 -5.37
N ARG A 428 24.15 -21.37 -4.59
CA ARG A 428 25.10 -20.28 -4.90
C ARG A 428 25.91 -20.58 -6.15
N VAL A 429 26.40 -21.82 -6.30
CA VAL A 429 27.24 -22.24 -7.42
C VAL A 429 26.42 -22.36 -8.71
N SER A 430 25.17 -22.81 -8.62
CA SER A 430 24.27 -22.95 -9.78
C SER A 430 23.64 -21.64 -10.27
N GLY A 431 23.76 -20.55 -9.50
CA GLY A 431 23.09 -19.26 -9.80
C GLY A 431 21.56 -19.30 -9.66
N LYS A 432 21.03 -20.38 -9.06
CA LYS A 432 19.60 -20.54 -8.83
C LYS A 432 19.13 -19.53 -7.78
N GLY A 433 18.09 -18.77 -8.09
CA GLY A 433 17.56 -17.75 -7.17
C GLY A 433 18.02 -16.31 -7.43
N GLU A 434 18.92 -16.06 -8.39
CA GLU A 434 19.46 -14.70 -8.64
C GLU A 434 18.37 -13.66 -8.97
N GLN A 435 17.34 -14.04 -9.73
CA GLN A 435 16.20 -13.15 -10.00
C GLN A 435 15.48 -12.77 -8.70
N GLN A 436 15.26 -13.73 -7.79
CA GLN A 436 14.61 -13.52 -6.50
C GLN A 436 15.47 -12.66 -5.56
N ILE A 437 16.80 -12.82 -5.59
CA ILE A 437 17.74 -11.97 -4.85
C ILE A 437 17.65 -10.52 -5.34
N LYS A 438 17.63 -10.31 -6.67
CA LYS A 438 17.46 -8.97 -7.27
C LYS A 438 16.11 -8.36 -6.90
N SER A 439 15.02 -9.12 -7.03
CA SER A 439 13.68 -8.67 -6.64
C SER A 439 13.61 -8.27 -5.16
N LYS A 440 14.24 -9.07 -4.27
CA LYS A 440 14.34 -8.76 -2.84
C LYS A 440 15.16 -7.52 -2.55
N ALA A 441 16.27 -7.32 -3.25
CA ALA A 441 17.08 -6.13 -3.11
C ALA A 441 16.34 -4.87 -3.57
N SER A 442 15.47 -4.99 -4.57
CA SER A 442 14.64 -3.89 -5.09
C SER A 442 13.39 -3.55 -4.26
N GLU A 443 13.13 -4.26 -3.16
CA GLU A 443 12.04 -3.89 -2.24
C GLU A 443 12.32 -2.52 -1.58
N LEU A 444 11.30 -1.65 -1.54
CA LEU A 444 11.42 -0.32 -0.95
C LEU A 444 11.76 -0.39 0.55
N GLN A 445 12.82 0.31 0.95
CA GLN A 445 13.27 0.38 2.34
C GLN A 445 12.55 1.49 3.13
N LEU A 446 11.21 1.46 3.15
CA LEU A 446 10.40 2.53 3.74
C LEU A 446 10.65 2.73 5.24
N VAL A 447 10.83 1.65 6.02
CA VAL A 447 11.07 1.73 7.48
C VAL A 447 12.37 2.49 7.77
N GLN A 448 13.43 2.17 7.03
CA GLN A 448 14.76 2.74 7.20
C GLN A 448 14.81 4.21 6.77
N ASN A 449 13.88 4.60 5.89
CA ASN A 449 13.83 5.92 5.27
C ASN A 449 12.55 6.68 5.67
N LEU A 450 12.05 6.46 6.89
CA LEU A 450 10.82 7.07 7.40
C LEU A 450 10.85 8.61 7.33
N GLU A 451 11.99 9.22 7.65
CA GLU A 451 12.15 10.69 7.59
C GLU A 451 11.99 11.23 6.16
N CYS A 452 12.40 10.48 5.14
CA CYS A 452 12.21 10.85 3.75
C CYS A 452 10.72 10.92 3.37
N LEU A 453 9.87 10.12 4.03
CA LEU A 453 8.43 10.17 3.82
C LEU A 453 7.81 11.39 4.51
N ARG A 454 8.23 11.69 5.74
CA ARG A 454 7.65 12.75 6.59
C ARG A 454 8.08 14.16 6.19
N SER A 455 9.38 14.35 5.95
CA SER A 455 9.99 15.66 5.82
C SER A 455 11.00 15.68 4.64
N PRO A 456 10.53 15.46 3.40
CA PRO A 456 11.41 15.44 2.24
C PRO A 456 11.98 16.84 1.93
N GLY A 457 13.23 16.88 1.44
CA GLY A 457 13.78 18.11 0.88
C GLY A 457 13.25 18.34 -0.53
N VAL A 458 12.36 19.32 -0.72
CA VAL A 458 11.78 19.60 -2.05
C VAL A 458 12.84 20.10 -3.03
N GLN A 459 13.19 19.26 -4.00
CA GLN A 459 14.23 19.53 -5.00
C GLN A 459 13.67 19.75 -6.42
N PHE A 460 12.54 19.13 -6.73
CA PHE A 460 11.91 19.20 -8.05
C PHE A 460 10.72 20.15 -8.01
N LYS A 461 10.63 21.05 -8.98
CA LYS A 461 9.61 22.10 -9.03
C LYS A 461 8.72 21.99 -10.25
N ALA A 462 7.44 22.31 -10.05
CA ALA A 462 6.46 22.37 -11.11
C ALA A 462 6.76 23.51 -12.08
N GLN A 463 6.68 23.21 -13.37
CA GLN A 463 6.81 24.14 -14.47
C GLN A 463 5.49 24.14 -15.24
N GLN A 464 5.04 25.32 -15.66
CA GLN A 464 3.85 25.43 -16.50
C GLN A 464 4.13 24.84 -17.88
N LEU A 465 3.17 24.08 -18.42
CA LEU A 465 3.17 23.63 -19.82
C LEU A 465 2.36 24.54 -20.73
#